data_AF-A0A1I4RVV8-F1
#
_entry.id   AF-A0A1I4RVV8-F1
#
_cell.length_a   1.000
_cell.length_b   1.000
_cell.length_c   1.000
_cell.angle_alpha   90.00
_cell.angle_beta   90.00
_cell.angle_gamma   90.00
#
_symmetry.space_group_name_H-M   'P 1'
#
loop_
_entity.id
_entity.type
_entity.pdbx_description
1 polymer ?
#
loop_
_entity_poly.entity_id
_entity_poly.type
_entity_poly.pdbx_seq_one_letter_code
_entity_poly.pdbx_strand_id
1 'polypeptide(L)'
;MFHATMRSAIEAARTLAQLDDLSRKIWQAHAAETVTDAEAQGLAESLHTRRNAIREAVTPVGIPLGRVTLFPAKRLQRAPERSVAIERRRRLAFSGPMPPALGSRFTTGQLAVLRIVGDEVARNGACGLCIDAIAARAGVCRRLAQAAIRLAEGDGLLTIQERRHQGRKSDPNVIRIISREWLAWLRRGGRSAAPALWGSIGCKPMHPTDRGDPQRQVVDTAPSKGCRQAAGDLDRSGRTRILAGGETGRAMR
;
A
#
# COMPACT_ATOMS: atom_id res chain seq x y z
N MET A 1 62.98 -29.07 -29.51
CA MET A 1 62.74 -27.97 -30.47
C MET A 1 61.31 -27.42 -30.40
N PHE A 2 60.28 -28.26 -30.39
CA PHE A 2 58.87 -27.84 -30.33
C PHE A 2 58.51 -27.03 -29.07
N HIS A 3 58.95 -27.47 -27.89
CA HIS A 3 58.66 -26.76 -26.63
C HIS A 3 59.20 -25.32 -26.60
N ALA A 4 60.44 -25.10 -27.00
CA ALA A 4 61.06 -23.76 -27.03
C ALA A 4 60.41 -22.81 -28.05
N THR A 5 60.07 -23.33 -29.24
CA THR A 5 59.39 -22.57 -30.29
C THR A 5 57.96 -22.20 -29.87
N MET A 6 57.23 -23.12 -29.23
CA MET A 6 55.88 -22.86 -28.74
C MET A 6 55.87 -21.84 -27.60
N ARG A 7 56.85 -21.89 -26.69
CA ARG A 7 57.01 -20.88 -25.63
C ARG A 7 57.21 -19.47 -26.19
N SER A 8 58.08 -19.32 -27.19
CA SER A 8 58.31 -18.05 -27.87
C SER A 8 57.05 -17.55 -28.60
N ALA A 9 56.29 -18.46 -29.22
CA ALA A 9 55.03 -18.11 -29.89
C ALA A 9 53.94 -17.64 -28.91
N ILE A 10 53.86 -18.22 -27.71
CA ILE A 10 52.94 -17.79 -26.64
C ILE A 10 53.31 -16.39 -26.15
N GLU A 11 54.59 -16.13 -25.87
CA GLU A 11 55.09 -14.81 -25.45
C GLU A 11 54.76 -13.72 -26.50
N ALA A 12 54.93 -14.04 -27.78
CA ALA A 12 54.69 -13.11 -28.88
C ALA A 12 53.20 -12.87 -29.19
N ALA A 13 52.29 -13.75 -28.73
CA ALA A 13 50.86 -13.64 -29.03
C ALA A 13 50.27 -12.35 -28.43
N ARG A 14 49.50 -11.62 -29.25
CA ARG A 14 48.88 -10.32 -28.87
C ARG A 14 47.36 -10.38 -28.79
N THR A 15 46.73 -11.45 -29.27
CA THR A 15 45.28 -11.59 -29.32
C THR A 15 44.83 -12.89 -28.67
N LEU A 16 43.59 -12.93 -28.15
CA LEU A 16 43.02 -14.14 -27.56
C LEU A 16 42.84 -15.26 -28.59
N ALA A 17 42.50 -14.92 -29.84
CA ALA A 17 42.37 -15.90 -30.93
C ALA A 17 43.69 -16.61 -31.24
N GLN A 18 44.81 -15.88 -31.27
CA GLN A 18 46.14 -16.49 -31.44
C GLN A 18 46.47 -17.47 -30.30
N LEU A 19 46.10 -17.16 -29.06
CA LEU A 19 46.28 -18.09 -27.93
C LEU A 19 45.40 -19.34 -28.05
N ASP A 20 44.19 -19.23 -28.59
CA ASP A 20 43.31 -20.39 -28.83
C ASP A 20 43.86 -21.30 -29.93
N ASP A 21 44.43 -20.73 -30.99
CA ASP A 21 45.15 -21.48 -32.03
C ASP A 21 46.36 -22.23 -31.49
N LEU A 22 47.15 -21.57 -30.62
CA LEU A 22 48.32 -22.18 -29.98
C LEU A 22 47.90 -23.30 -29.00
N SER A 23 46.80 -23.11 -28.26
CA SER A 23 46.25 -24.16 -27.39
C SER A 23 45.90 -25.42 -28.17
N ARG A 24 45.21 -25.27 -29.31
CA ARG A 24 44.88 -26.42 -30.19
C ARG A 24 46.13 -27.15 -30.66
N LYS A 25 47.17 -26.43 -31.07
CA LYS A 25 48.43 -27.03 -31.53
C LYS A 25 49.18 -27.78 -30.43
N ILE A 26 49.18 -27.27 -29.20
CA ILE A 26 49.78 -27.94 -28.03
C ILE A 26 49.07 -29.28 -27.77
N TRP A 27 47.74 -29.27 -27.72
CA TRP A 27 46.97 -30.49 -27.45
C TRP A 27 47.01 -31.51 -28.59
N GLN A 28 47.12 -31.06 -29.85
CA GLN A 28 47.37 -31.95 -30.99
C GLN A 28 48.75 -32.61 -30.92
N ALA A 29 49.79 -31.84 -30.53
CA ALA A 29 51.14 -32.36 -30.38
C ALA A 29 51.27 -33.35 -29.21
N HIS A 30 50.54 -33.12 -28.12
CA HIS A 30 50.42 -34.07 -27.00
C HIS A 30 49.69 -35.35 -27.42
N ALA A 31 48.58 -35.25 -28.14
CA ALA A 31 47.85 -36.42 -28.66
C ALA A 31 48.66 -37.24 -29.67
N ALA A 32 49.63 -36.62 -30.36
CA ALA A 32 50.57 -37.29 -31.25
C ALA A 32 51.84 -37.80 -30.52
N GLU A 33 51.90 -37.74 -29.18
CA GLU A 33 53.03 -38.16 -28.33
C GLU A 33 54.36 -37.44 -28.63
N THR A 34 54.31 -36.31 -29.35
CA THR A 34 55.49 -35.50 -29.70
C THR A 34 55.94 -34.57 -28.57
N VAL A 35 55.11 -34.43 -27.53
CA VAL A 35 55.33 -33.59 -26.35
C VAL A 35 54.95 -34.40 -25.13
N THR A 36 55.81 -34.40 -24.11
CA THR A 36 55.52 -35.09 -22.86
C THR A 36 54.44 -34.35 -22.06
N ASP A 37 53.73 -35.06 -21.19
CA ASP A 37 52.68 -34.48 -20.34
C ASP A 37 53.20 -33.30 -19.50
N ALA A 38 54.43 -33.42 -18.97
CA ALA A 38 55.09 -32.34 -18.22
C ALA A 38 55.38 -31.09 -19.07
N GLU A 39 55.78 -31.27 -20.33
CA GLU A 39 56.01 -30.16 -21.26
C GLU A 39 54.69 -29.52 -21.72
N ALA A 40 53.64 -30.32 -21.93
CA ALA A 40 52.30 -29.82 -22.26
C ALA A 40 51.72 -28.97 -21.12
N GLN A 41 51.89 -29.43 -19.87
CA GLN A 41 51.48 -28.69 -18.67
C GLN A 41 52.22 -27.34 -18.56
N GLY A 42 53.54 -27.30 -18.75
CA GLY A 42 54.31 -26.06 -18.69
C GLY A 42 53.92 -25.04 -19.78
N LEU A 43 53.54 -25.52 -20.96
CA LEU A 43 53.02 -24.67 -22.04
C LEU A 43 51.61 -24.15 -21.73
N ALA A 44 50.76 -24.97 -21.11
CA ALA A 44 49.41 -24.58 -20.70
C ALA A 44 49.43 -23.47 -19.62
N GLU A 45 50.33 -23.57 -18.64
CA GLU A 45 50.53 -22.55 -17.60
C GLU A 45 51.03 -21.22 -18.19
N SER A 46 51.97 -21.29 -19.14
CA SER A 46 52.46 -20.13 -19.88
C SER A 46 51.34 -19.46 -20.69
N LEU A 47 50.48 -20.26 -21.33
CA LEU A 47 49.33 -19.78 -22.09
C LEU A 47 48.30 -19.12 -21.17
N HIS A 48 48.03 -19.69 -20.00
CA HIS A 48 47.11 -19.13 -19.01
C HIS A 48 47.60 -17.77 -18.51
N THR A 49 48.89 -17.67 -18.15
CA THR A 49 49.54 -16.42 -17.73
C THR A 49 49.40 -15.34 -18.80
N ARG A 50 49.70 -15.68 -20.06
CA ARG A 50 49.59 -14.74 -21.18
C ARG A 50 48.14 -14.31 -21.44
N ARG A 51 47.19 -15.24 -21.34
CA ARG A 51 45.75 -14.98 -21.52
C ARG A 51 45.22 -13.99 -20.50
N ASN A 52 45.65 -14.11 -19.24
CA ASN A 52 45.29 -13.20 -18.18
C ASN A 52 45.89 -11.81 -18.40
N ALA A 53 47.17 -11.73 -18.80
CA ALA A 53 47.80 -10.45 -19.13
C ALA A 53 47.07 -9.70 -20.27
N ILE A 54 46.63 -10.41 -21.32
CA ILE A 54 45.83 -9.80 -22.40
C ILE A 54 44.46 -9.36 -21.88
N ARG A 55 43.79 -10.13 -21.02
CA ARG A 55 42.49 -9.77 -20.45
C ARG A 55 42.56 -8.57 -19.51
N GLU A 56 43.62 -8.46 -18.72
CA GLU A 56 43.86 -7.31 -17.84
C GLU A 56 44.19 -6.04 -18.64
N ALA A 57 44.91 -6.19 -19.76
CA ALA A 57 45.20 -5.07 -20.66
C ALA A 57 43.97 -4.60 -21.45
N VAL A 58 42.97 -5.46 -21.66
CA VAL A 58 41.69 -5.08 -22.26
C VAL A 58 40.87 -4.33 -21.21
N THR A 59 41.00 -3.01 -21.20
CA THR A 59 40.02 -2.16 -20.54
C THR A 59 38.66 -2.45 -21.18
N PRO A 60 37.63 -2.84 -20.42
CA PRO A 60 36.31 -3.03 -20.99
C PRO A 60 35.84 -1.66 -21.50
N VAL A 61 35.89 -1.46 -22.82
CA VAL A 61 35.19 -0.37 -23.51
C VAL A 61 33.71 -0.74 -23.53
N GLY A 62 33.13 -0.84 -22.34
CA GLY A 62 31.71 -1.01 -22.13
C GLY A 62 31.10 0.37 -21.95
N ILE A 63 30.14 0.71 -22.81
CA ILE A 63 29.17 1.75 -22.49
C ILE A 63 28.69 1.49 -21.06
N PRO A 64 28.79 2.45 -20.13
CA PRO A 64 28.36 2.21 -18.75
C PRO A 64 26.93 1.69 -18.79
N LEU A 65 26.69 0.55 -18.14
CA LEU A 65 25.37 -0.04 -17.96
C LEU A 65 24.56 0.88 -17.05
N GLY A 66 24.07 1.97 -17.62
CA GLY A 66 23.47 3.09 -16.92
C GLY A 66 23.32 4.23 -17.90
N ARG A 67 22.09 4.46 -18.36
CA ARG A 67 21.72 5.67 -19.10
C ARG A 67 22.25 6.85 -18.27
N VAL A 68 23.26 7.56 -18.76
CA VAL A 68 23.72 8.82 -18.16
C VAL A 68 22.63 9.83 -18.46
N THR A 69 21.57 9.84 -17.66
CA THR A 69 20.52 10.84 -17.80
C THR A 69 21.05 12.15 -17.27
N LEU A 70 20.99 13.21 -18.10
CA LEU A 70 21.27 14.59 -17.68
C LEU A 70 20.50 14.96 -16.38
N PHE A 71 19.34 14.33 -16.19
CA PHE A 71 18.51 14.53 -15.01
C PHE A 71 18.93 13.63 -13.85
N PRO A 72 19.04 14.17 -12.62
CA PRO A 72 19.27 13.37 -11.44
C PRO A 72 18.12 12.38 -11.23
N ALA A 73 18.43 11.22 -10.64
CA ALA A 73 17.43 10.22 -10.30
C ALA A 73 16.32 10.85 -9.45
N LYS A 74 15.05 10.63 -9.83
CA LYS A 74 13.90 11.16 -9.09
C LYS A 74 13.93 10.64 -7.66
N ARG A 75 14.13 11.54 -6.70
CA ARG A 75 14.04 11.20 -5.27
C ARG A 75 12.60 10.82 -4.93
N LEU A 76 12.43 9.70 -4.21
CA LEU A 76 11.13 9.33 -3.66
C LEU A 76 10.70 10.40 -2.66
N GLN A 77 9.53 11.00 -2.86
CA GLN A 77 8.96 11.91 -1.86
C GLN A 77 8.65 11.12 -0.58
N ARG A 78 9.43 11.35 0.47
CA ARG A 78 9.19 10.82 1.81
C ARG A 78 8.52 11.89 2.66
N ALA A 79 7.61 11.48 3.53
CA ALA A 79 7.08 12.37 4.55
C ALA A 79 8.25 12.87 5.43
N PRO A 80 8.26 14.16 5.82
CA PRO A 80 9.28 14.71 6.71
C PRO A 80 9.42 13.87 7.99
N GLU A 81 8.28 13.43 8.54
CA GLU A 81 8.22 12.51 9.67
C GLU A 81 7.30 11.32 9.38
N ARG A 82 7.87 10.11 9.38
CA ARG A 82 7.15 8.87 9.04
C ARG A 82 6.12 8.48 10.10
N SER A 83 6.40 8.75 11.38
CA SER A 83 5.52 8.48 12.53
C SER A 83 4.19 9.22 12.39
N VAL A 84 4.24 10.52 12.11
CA VAL A 84 3.06 11.39 11.92
C VAL A 84 2.20 10.88 10.75
N ALA A 85 2.83 10.47 9.64
CA ALA A 85 2.11 9.93 8.50
C ALA A 85 1.40 8.59 8.82
N ILE A 86 2.03 7.73 9.63
CA ILE A 86 1.44 6.46 10.08
C ILE A 86 0.28 6.71 11.03
N GLU A 87 0.44 7.63 11.99
CA GLU A 87 -0.60 7.97 12.95
C GLU A 87 -1.82 8.54 12.24
N ARG A 88 -1.62 9.49 11.31
CA ARG A 88 -2.72 10.05 10.51
C ARG A 88 -3.45 8.98 9.71
N ARG A 89 -2.72 8.06 9.08
CA ARG A 89 -3.31 6.94 8.32
C ARG A 89 -4.18 6.05 9.22
N ARG A 90 -3.70 5.74 10.43
CA ARG A 90 -4.46 4.98 11.43
C ARG A 90 -5.73 5.74 11.83
N ARG A 91 -5.60 7.02 12.22
CA ARG A 91 -6.75 7.87 12.58
C ARG A 91 -7.81 7.91 11.46
N LEU A 92 -7.40 8.08 10.20
CA LEU A 92 -8.30 8.07 9.06
C LEU A 92 -9.02 6.73 8.88
N ALA A 93 -8.29 5.61 8.97
CA ALA A 93 -8.87 4.28 8.82
C ALA A 93 -9.87 3.93 9.93
N PHE A 94 -9.55 4.26 11.18
CA PHE A 94 -10.39 3.96 12.34
C PHE A 94 -11.52 4.96 12.59
N SER A 95 -11.59 6.04 11.80
CA SER A 95 -12.71 6.99 11.84
C SER A 95 -14.04 6.43 11.29
N GLY A 96 -14.03 5.21 10.73
CA GLY A 96 -15.21 4.58 10.13
C GLY A 96 -15.57 5.16 8.76
N PRO A 97 -14.68 5.07 7.75
CA PRO A 97 -14.92 5.62 6.41
C PRO A 97 -16.06 4.95 5.63
N MET A 98 -16.40 3.72 5.98
CA MET A 98 -17.33 2.88 5.25
C MET A 98 -17.97 1.84 6.19
N PRO A 99 -19.06 1.18 5.78
CA PRO A 99 -19.67 0.10 6.55
C PRO A 99 -18.66 -0.98 6.96
N PRO A 100 -18.76 -1.56 8.17
CA PRO A 100 -17.77 -2.52 8.68
C PRO A 100 -17.66 -3.77 7.80
N ALA A 101 -18.77 -4.24 7.22
CA ALA A 101 -18.79 -5.40 6.32
C ALA A 101 -17.98 -5.16 5.04
N LEU A 102 -18.02 -3.94 4.49
CA LEU A 102 -17.20 -3.57 3.33
C LEU A 102 -15.76 -3.26 3.77
N GLY A 103 -15.59 -2.61 4.91
CA GLY A 103 -14.29 -2.18 5.43
C GLY A 103 -13.35 -3.34 5.76
N SER A 104 -13.87 -4.50 6.15
CA SER A 104 -13.07 -5.70 6.45
C SER A 104 -12.27 -6.23 5.26
N ARG A 105 -12.67 -5.89 4.03
CA ARG A 105 -11.99 -6.29 2.79
C ARG A 105 -10.72 -5.50 2.51
N PHE A 106 -10.52 -4.39 3.21
CA PHE A 106 -9.45 -3.44 2.95
C PHE A 106 -8.44 -3.38 4.09
N THR A 107 -7.18 -3.21 3.73
CA THR A 107 -6.10 -2.90 4.67
C THR A 107 -6.27 -1.48 5.26
N THR A 108 -5.63 -1.21 6.39
CA THR A 108 -5.63 0.12 7.03
C THR A 108 -5.19 1.25 6.08
N GLY A 109 -4.20 0.98 5.21
CA GLY A 109 -3.75 1.96 4.22
C GLY A 109 -4.77 2.22 3.11
N GLN A 110 -5.47 1.19 2.66
CA GLN A 110 -6.54 1.32 1.68
C GLN A 110 -7.76 2.03 2.29
N LEU A 111 -8.14 1.70 3.53
CA LEU A 111 -9.21 2.39 4.25
C LEU A 111 -8.94 3.89 4.41
N ALA A 112 -7.70 4.28 4.71
CA ALA A 112 -7.32 5.70 4.77
C ALA A 112 -7.48 6.40 3.40
N VAL A 113 -7.20 5.73 2.29
CA VAL A 113 -7.42 6.25 0.93
C VAL A 113 -8.91 6.41 0.64
N LEU A 114 -9.70 5.38 0.92
CA LEU A 114 -11.15 5.39 0.71
C LEU A 114 -11.85 6.42 1.59
N ARG A 115 -11.33 6.71 2.80
CA ARG A 115 -11.79 7.81 3.65
C ARG A 115 -11.69 9.15 2.92
N ILE A 116 -10.53 9.47 2.35
CA ILE A 116 -10.30 10.74 1.64
C ILE A 116 -11.21 10.84 0.41
N VAL A 117 -11.38 9.75 -0.34
CA VAL A 117 -12.30 9.72 -1.49
C VAL A 117 -13.74 9.94 -1.03
N GLY A 118 -14.19 9.24 0.02
CA GLY A 118 -15.53 9.40 0.59
C GLY A 118 -15.79 10.82 1.09
N ASP A 119 -14.83 11.45 1.76
CA ASP A 119 -14.93 12.83 2.23
C ASP A 119 -15.00 13.85 1.09
N GLU A 120 -14.33 13.58 -0.04
CA GLU A 120 -14.39 14.46 -1.21
C GLU A 120 -15.71 14.28 -1.98
N VAL A 121 -16.19 13.03 -2.10
CA VAL A 121 -17.50 12.73 -2.70
C VAL A 121 -18.63 13.29 -1.84
N ALA A 122 -18.52 13.23 -0.51
CA ALA A 122 -19.48 13.83 0.40
C ALA A 122 -19.49 15.36 0.32
N ARG A 123 -18.33 15.97 -0.01
CA ARG A 123 -18.21 17.42 -0.20
C ARG A 123 -18.73 17.91 -1.55
N ASN A 124 -18.31 17.28 -2.64
CA ASN A 124 -18.49 17.79 -4.00
C ASN A 124 -19.39 16.91 -4.88
N GLY A 125 -19.90 15.78 -4.37
CA GLY A 125 -20.63 14.75 -5.12
C GLY A 125 -19.74 13.81 -5.96
N ALA A 126 -18.49 14.19 -6.23
CA ALA A 126 -17.49 13.36 -6.90
C ALA A 126 -16.08 13.73 -6.41
N CYS A 127 -15.13 12.80 -6.52
CA CYS A 127 -13.72 13.07 -6.21
C CYS A 127 -12.95 13.38 -7.49
N GLY A 128 -12.59 14.65 -7.68
CA GLY A 128 -11.75 15.13 -8.78
C GLY A 128 -10.26 15.30 -8.42
N LEU A 129 -9.82 14.75 -7.29
CA LEU A 129 -8.44 14.90 -6.82
C LEU A 129 -7.47 14.05 -7.64
N CYS A 130 -6.28 14.60 -7.89
CA CYS A 130 -5.15 13.82 -8.40
C CYS A 130 -4.81 12.69 -7.43
N ILE A 131 -4.39 11.54 -7.96
CA ILE A 131 -3.93 10.39 -7.17
C ILE A 131 -2.83 10.78 -6.17
N ASP A 132 -1.92 11.67 -6.58
CA ASP A 132 -0.84 12.16 -5.70
C ASP A 132 -1.39 12.97 -4.52
N ALA A 133 -2.43 13.77 -4.74
CA ALA A 133 -3.10 14.52 -3.68
C ALA A 133 -3.83 13.58 -2.70
N ILE A 134 -4.49 12.54 -3.21
CA ILE A 134 -5.14 11.51 -2.39
C ILE A 134 -4.09 10.79 -1.53
N ALA A 135 -2.99 10.35 -2.14
CA ALA A 135 -1.90 9.67 -1.45
C ALA A 135 -1.26 10.54 -0.36
N ALA A 136 -1.02 11.82 -0.68
CA ALA A 136 -0.46 12.80 0.23
C ALA A 136 -1.39 13.08 1.43
N ARG A 137 -2.72 13.12 1.23
CA ARG A 137 -3.70 13.30 2.32
C ARG A 137 -3.86 12.02 3.16
N ALA A 138 -3.91 10.86 2.53
CA ALA A 138 -4.04 9.57 3.22
C ALA A 138 -2.74 9.12 3.94
N GLY A 139 -1.58 9.69 3.59
CA GLY A 139 -0.29 9.32 4.18
C GLY A 139 0.24 7.99 3.67
N VAL A 140 0.05 7.72 2.37
CA VAL A 140 0.44 6.48 1.69
C VAL A 140 1.23 6.79 0.42
N CYS A 141 1.88 5.78 -0.17
CA CYS A 141 2.54 5.94 -1.46
C CYS A 141 1.51 5.94 -2.60
N ARG A 142 1.85 6.60 -3.72
CA ARG A 142 1.01 6.67 -4.93
C ARG A 142 0.53 5.30 -5.40
N ARG A 143 1.42 4.29 -5.42
CA ARG A 143 1.09 2.93 -5.86
C ARG A 143 0.02 2.28 -4.98
N LEU A 144 0.07 2.50 -3.66
CA LEU A 144 -0.94 1.99 -2.74
C LEU A 144 -2.29 2.69 -2.95
N ALA A 145 -2.29 4.01 -3.17
CA ALA A 145 -3.53 4.72 -3.51
C ALA A 145 -4.15 4.21 -4.81
N GLN A 146 -3.33 3.99 -5.86
CA GLN A 146 -3.79 3.39 -7.12
C GLN A 146 -4.38 2.00 -6.92
N ALA A 147 -3.67 1.14 -6.18
CA ALA A 147 -4.13 -0.22 -5.90
C ALA A 147 -5.43 -0.23 -5.10
N ALA A 148 -5.58 0.65 -4.10
CA ALA A 148 -6.80 0.79 -3.32
C ALA A 148 -8.01 1.17 -4.18
N ILE A 149 -7.82 2.15 -5.07
CA ILE A 149 -8.89 2.62 -5.96
C ILE A 149 -9.27 1.53 -6.97
N ARG A 150 -8.28 0.83 -7.55
CA ARG A 150 -8.54 -0.29 -8.47
C ARG A 150 -9.21 -1.47 -7.79
N LEU A 151 -8.84 -1.78 -6.54
CA LEU A 151 -9.49 -2.83 -5.76
C LEU A 151 -10.95 -2.48 -5.49
N ALA A 152 -11.24 -1.24 -5.09
CA ALA A 152 -12.60 -0.78 -4.85
C ALA A 152 -13.43 -0.69 -6.15
N GLU A 153 -12.81 -0.40 -7.29
CA GLU A 153 -13.45 -0.50 -8.62
C GLU A 153 -13.79 -1.96 -8.95
N GLY A 154 -12.85 -2.90 -8.75
CA GLY A 154 -13.08 -4.33 -8.94
C GLY A 154 -14.16 -4.91 -8.03
N ASP A 155 -14.27 -4.38 -6.81
CA ASP A 155 -15.33 -4.72 -5.85
C ASP A 155 -16.69 -4.05 -6.20
N GLY A 156 -16.77 -3.25 -7.26
CA GLY A 156 -17.99 -2.57 -7.70
C GLY A 156 -18.43 -1.42 -6.79
N LEU A 157 -17.56 -0.91 -5.93
CA LEU A 157 -17.89 0.16 -4.99
C LEU A 157 -17.87 1.55 -5.63
N LEU A 158 -16.98 1.75 -6.62
CA LEU A 158 -16.76 3.01 -7.30
C LEU A 158 -16.51 2.82 -8.80
N THR A 159 -16.65 3.91 -9.56
CA THR A 159 -16.22 4.01 -10.96
C THR A 159 -15.16 5.08 -11.11
N ILE A 160 -14.28 4.84 -12.09
CA ILE A 160 -13.24 5.78 -12.49
C ILE A 160 -13.60 6.29 -13.89
N GLN A 161 -13.86 7.59 -14.00
CA GLN A 161 -14.03 8.27 -15.27
C GLN A 161 -12.69 8.91 -15.66
N GLU A 162 -12.10 8.43 -16.76
CA GLU A 162 -10.83 8.95 -17.27
C GLU A 162 -11.06 10.18 -18.17
N ARG A 163 -10.30 11.25 -17.94
CA ARG A 163 -10.41 12.52 -18.68
C ARG A 163 -9.15 12.80 -19.50
N ARG A 164 -8.92 11.97 -20.52
CA ARG A 164 -7.80 12.14 -21.47
C ARG A 164 -8.10 13.25 -22.46
N HIS A 165 -7.13 14.14 -22.68
CA HIS A 165 -7.18 15.15 -23.72
C HIS A 165 -6.04 14.90 -24.71
N GLN A 166 -6.34 14.87 -26.01
CA GLN A 166 -5.29 14.75 -27.03
C GLN A 166 -4.51 16.07 -27.14
N GLY A 167 -3.18 15.98 -27.24
CA GLY A 167 -2.30 17.14 -27.43
C GLY A 167 -2.13 18.06 -26.21
N ARG A 168 -2.73 17.75 -25.05
CA ARG A 168 -2.57 18.50 -23.79
C ARG A 168 -2.45 17.55 -22.60
N LYS A 169 -2.11 18.07 -21.42
CA LYS A 169 -2.05 17.28 -20.19
C LYS A 169 -3.44 16.73 -19.86
N SER A 170 -3.54 15.43 -19.60
CA SER A 170 -4.78 14.80 -19.13
C SER A 170 -5.21 15.38 -17.79
N ASP A 171 -6.53 15.56 -17.64
CA ASP A 171 -7.11 16.01 -16.38
C ASP A 171 -7.09 14.87 -15.35
N PRO A 172 -7.22 15.19 -14.05
CA PRO A 172 -7.36 14.17 -13.02
C PRO A 172 -8.59 13.30 -13.28
N ASN A 173 -8.44 12.00 -13.02
CA ASN A 173 -9.55 11.05 -13.09
C ASN A 173 -10.62 11.43 -12.08
N VAL A 174 -11.88 11.34 -12.49
CA VAL A 174 -13.03 11.62 -11.63
C VAL A 174 -13.54 10.30 -11.07
N ILE A 175 -13.58 10.20 -9.75
CA ILE A 175 -14.04 9.00 -9.04
C ILE A 175 -15.45 9.25 -8.51
N ARG A 176 -16.37 8.33 -8.79
CA ARG A 176 -17.76 8.35 -8.28
C ARG A 176 -18.07 7.07 -7.52
N ILE A 177 -18.65 7.20 -6.33
CA ILE A 177 -19.09 6.05 -5.54
C ILE A 177 -20.46 5.59 -6.05
N ILE A 178 -20.60 4.30 -6.36
CA ILE A 178 -21.85 3.70 -6.84
C ILE A 178 -22.53 2.89 -5.74
N SER A 179 -21.76 2.32 -4.82
CA SER A 179 -22.31 1.52 -3.72
C SER A 179 -23.30 2.33 -2.90
N ARG A 180 -24.57 1.91 -2.93
CA ARG A 180 -25.67 2.53 -2.17
C ARG A 180 -25.43 2.42 -0.67
N GLU A 181 -24.91 1.28 -0.22
CA GLU A 181 -24.59 1.03 1.18
C GLU A 181 -23.53 2.02 1.68
N TRP A 182 -22.48 2.24 0.89
CA TRP A 182 -21.43 3.19 1.23
C TRP A 182 -21.93 4.64 1.19
N LEU A 183 -22.72 5.02 0.18
CA LEU A 183 -23.35 6.35 0.13
C LEU A 183 -24.27 6.60 1.33
N ALA A 184 -25.09 5.61 1.71
CA ALA A 184 -25.96 5.71 2.88
C ALA A 184 -25.15 5.82 4.19
N TRP A 185 -24.01 5.14 4.26
CA TRP A 185 -23.07 5.28 5.38
C TRP A 185 -22.50 6.70 5.48
N LEU A 186 -22.05 7.26 4.36
CA LEU A 186 -21.51 8.62 4.31
C LEU A 186 -22.56 9.66 4.73
N ARG A 187 -23.84 9.48 4.36
CA ARG A 187 -24.95 10.33 4.80
C ARG A 187 -25.22 10.25 6.30
N ARG A 188 -25.04 9.08 6.92
CA ARG A 188 -25.22 8.87 8.38
C ARG A 188 -24.06 9.40 9.21
N GLY A 189 -22.84 9.38 8.67
CA GLY A 189 -21.60 9.70 9.40
C GLY A 189 -21.41 11.16 9.85
N GLY A 190 -22.35 12.06 9.56
CA GLY A 190 -22.62 13.30 10.32
C GLY A 190 -21.53 14.36 10.52
N ARG A 191 -20.28 14.16 10.09
CA ARG A 191 -19.19 15.14 10.30
C ARG A 191 -18.39 15.52 9.05
N SER A 192 -18.68 14.90 7.91
CA SER A 192 -18.06 15.25 6.61
C SER A 192 -19.08 15.36 5.48
N ALA A 193 -20.37 15.25 5.80
CA ALA A 193 -21.46 15.51 4.88
C ALA A 193 -21.52 17.02 4.64
N ALA A 194 -21.01 17.46 3.49
CA ALA A 194 -21.42 18.75 2.96
C ALA A 194 -22.84 18.64 2.40
N PRO A 195 -23.49 19.77 2.10
CA PRO A 195 -24.89 19.83 1.69
C PRO A 195 -25.26 18.97 0.47
N ALA A 196 -24.30 18.57 -0.37
CA ALA A 196 -24.55 17.89 -1.64
C ALA A 196 -25.22 16.50 -1.51
N LEU A 197 -25.02 15.78 -0.40
CA LEU A 197 -25.65 14.47 -0.15
C LEU A 197 -26.86 14.53 0.80
N TRP A 198 -27.07 15.67 1.45
CA TRP A 198 -28.21 15.96 2.31
C TRP A 198 -29.17 16.88 1.57
N GLY A 199 -30.16 16.29 0.88
CA GLY A 199 -31.37 17.05 0.59
C GLY A 199 -31.97 17.51 1.92
N SER A 200 -31.86 18.81 2.22
CA SER A 200 -32.62 19.57 3.21
C SER A 200 -33.21 18.78 4.39
N ILE A 201 -32.37 18.14 5.22
CA ILE A 201 -32.79 17.70 6.55
C ILE A 201 -32.34 18.79 7.51
N GLY A 202 -33.31 19.64 7.88
CA GLY A 202 -33.12 20.82 8.71
C GLY A 202 -32.68 20.47 10.13
N CYS A 203 -31.38 20.42 10.36
CA CYS A 203 -30.81 20.65 11.69
C CYS A 203 -30.10 22.00 11.64
N LYS A 204 -30.63 22.99 12.37
CA LYS A 204 -30.00 24.31 12.49
C LYS A 204 -28.61 24.14 13.13
N PRO A 205 -27.56 24.79 12.60
CA PRO A 205 -26.27 24.79 13.26
C PRO A 205 -26.39 25.59 14.57
N MET A 206 -26.18 24.95 15.72
CA MET A 206 -26.02 25.67 16.98
C MET A 206 -24.71 26.46 16.92
N HIS A 207 -24.82 27.78 16.95
CA HIS A 207 -23.66 28.68 17.01
C HIS A 207 -23.09 28.68 18.44
N PRO A 208 -21.75 28.64 18.61
CA PRO A 208 -21.09 28.68 19.94
C PRO A 208 -21.35 29.92 20.80
N THR A 209 -22.20 30.85 20.35
CA THR A 209 -22.59 32.09 21.05
C THR A 209 -24.04 32.09 21.54
N ASP A 210 -24.84 31.05 21.26
CA ASP A 210 -26.15 30.86 21.90
C ASP A 210 -25.99 30.31 23.33
N ARG A 211 -25.34 31.08 24.20
CA ARG A 211 -25.55 30.93 25.65
C ARG A 211 -26.79 31.71 26.01
N GLY A 212 -27.96 31.10 25.78
CA GLY A 212 -29.17 31.50 26.48
C GLY A 212 -28.91 31.36 27.98
N ASP A 213 -29.04 32.46 28.69
CA ASP A 213 -28.79 32.59 30.13
C ASP A 213 -29.61 31.54 30.93
N PRO A 214 -28.96 30.58 31.61
CA PRO A 214 -29.66 29.47 32.27
C PRO A 214 -30.46 29.91 33.51
N GLN A 215 -30.38 31.17 33.93
CA GLN A 215 -31.06 31.66 35.15
C GLN A 215 -32.55 31.98 34.98
N ARG A 216 -33.12 31.93 33.76
CA ARG A 216 -34.55 32.28 33.55
C ARG A 216 -35.52 31.09 33.55
N GLN A 217 -35.03 29.87 33.76
CA GLN A 217 -35.87 28.66 33.91
C GLN A 217 -35.66 28.02 35.28
N VAL A 218 -35.84 28.81 36.34
CA VAL A 218 -36.19 28.25 37.66
C VAL A 218 -37.59 28.75 37.95
N VAL A 219 -38.57 28.03 37.40
CA VAL A 219 -39.94 28.06 37.92
C VAL A 219 -40.31 26.60 38.18
N ASP A 220 -40.18 26.25 39.45
CA ASP A 220 -40.85 25.16 40.18
C ASP A 220 -41.06 23.84 39.44
N THR A 221 -40.08 22.95 39.57
CA THR A 221 -40.37 21.51 39.54
C THR A 221 -39.65 20.86 40.71
N ALA A 222 -40.42 20.21 41.57
CA ALA A 222 -39.98 19.58 42.80
C ALA A 222 -38.79 18.61 42.58
N PRO A 223 -37.86 18.48 43.54
CA PRO A 223 -36.67 17.68 43.35
C PRO A 223 -37.00 16.17 43.27
N SER A 224 -36.72 15.59 42.11
CA SER A 224 -36.67 14.14 41.90
C SER A 224 -35.60 13.52 42.80
N LYS A 225 -36.00 12.58 43.67
CA LYS A 225 -35.08 11.84 44.54
C LYS A 225 -34.17 10.94 43.71
N GLY A 226 -32.86 11.16 43.80
CA GLY A 226 -31.83 10.35 43.16
C GLY A 226 -31.73 8.92 43.71
N CYS A 227 -31.14 8.04 42.90
CA CYS A 227 -31.08 6.58 43.02
C CYS A 227 -30.33 5.99 44.23
N ARG A 228 -30.18 6.70 45.36
CA ARG A 228 -29.55 6.18 46.59
C ARG A 228 -30.52 5.80 47.72
N GLN A 229 -31.84 5.87 47.50
CA GLN A 229 -32.85 5.47 48.50
C GLN A 229 -33.58 4.15 48.19
N ALA A 230 -33.18 3.41 47.15
CA ALA A 230 -33.83 2.15 46.77
C ALA A 230 -33.56 0.94 47.71
N ALA A 231 -32.83 1.14 48.82
CA ALA A 231 -32.53 0.07 49.79
C ALA A 231 -33.50 0.05 51.00
N GLY A 232 -34.43 1.01 51.11
CA GLY A 232 -35.34 1.12 52.26
C GLY A 232 -36.71 0.42 52.09
N ASP A 233 -37.11 0.03 50.89
CA ASP A 233 -38.49 -0.36 50.57
C ASP A 233 -38.70 -1.86 50.31
N LEU A 234 -37.88 -2.74 50.92
CA LEU A 234 -38.09 -4.19 50.84
C LEU A 234 -39.06 -4.76 51.89
N ASP A 235 -39.54 -3.94 52.84
CA ASP A 235 -40.42 -4.42 53.94
C ASP A 235 -41.91 -4.14 53.72
N ARG A 236 -42.31 -3.73 52.51
CA ARG A 236 -43.72 -3.43 52.20
C ARG A 236 -44.13 -3.86 50.79
N SER A 237 -43.97 -5.15 50.46
CA SER A 237 -44.82 -5.76 49.42
C SER A 237 -45.21 -7.16 49.84
N GLY A 238 -46.52 -7.37 49.91
CA GLY A 238 -47.16 -8.50 50.56
C GLY A 238 -46.92 -9.85 49.88
N ARG A 239 -47.14 -10.88 50.70
CA ARG A 239 -47.17 -12.31 50.37
C ARG A 239 -47.95 -12.59 49.07
N THR A 240 -47.25 -12.95 48.00
CA THR A 240 -47.86 -13.64 46.86
C THR A 240 -47.80 -15.14 47.10
N ARG A 241 -48.98 -15.74 47.28
CA ARG A 241 -49.18 -17.19 47.50
C ARG A 241 -48.64 -17.98 46.32
N ILE A 242 -47.80 -18.96 46.61
CA ILE A 242 -47.45 -20.05 45.70
C ILE A 242 -48.71 -20.91 45.53
N LEU A 243 -49.26 -20.97 44.32
CA LEU A 243 -50.31 -21.93 43.96
C LEU A 243 -49.65 -23.26 43.59
N ALA A 244 -49.94 -24.27 44.41
CA ALA A 244 -49.71 -25.67 44.13
C ALA A 244 -50.86 -26.26 43.28
N GLY A 245 -50.54 -27.32 42.53
CA GLY A 245 -51.50 -28.23 41.87
C GLY A 245 -51.52 -28.04 40.35
N GLY A 246 -51.46 -29.07 39.52
CA GLY A 246 -51.56 -30.51 39.75
C GLY A 246 -51.53 -31.23 38.40
N GLU A 247 -51.32 -32.54 38.48
CA GLU A 247 -50.91 -33.51 37.47
C GLU A 247 -51.82 -33.68 36.23
N THR A 248 -51.22 -34.25 35.18
CA THR A 248 -51.57 -35.50 34.45
C THR A 248 -50.98 -35.37 33.03
N GLY A 249 -50.06 -36.18 32.53
CA GLY A 249 -49.98 -37.65 32.48
C GLY A 249 -50.10 -38.06 31.00
N ARG A 250 -49.10 -38.74 30.40
CA ARG A 250 -49.24 -39.85 29.43
C ARG A 250 -47.90 -40.27 28.76
N ALA A 251 -47.43 -41.44 29.19
CA ALA A 251 -46.82 -42.57 28.46
C ALA A 251 -46.03 -42.37 27.14
N MET A 252 -44.84 -42.97 27.09
CA MET A 252 -44.49 -43.97 26.08
C MET A 252 -43.56 -45.05 26.67
N ARG A 253 -43.72 -46.24 26.10
CA ARG A 253 -43.08 -47.52 26.43
C ARG A 253 -41.58 -47.53 26.18
#